data_AF-A0A3E0PMG0-F1
#
_entry.id   AF-A0A3E0PMG0-F1
#
_cell.length_a   1.000
_cell.length_b   1.000
_cell.length_c   1.000
_cell.angle_alpha   90.00
_cell.angle_beta   90.00
_cell.angle_gamma   90.00
#
_symmetry.space_group_name_H-M   'P 1'
#
loop_
_entity.id
_entity.type
_entity.pdbx_description
1 polymer ?
#
loop_
_entity_poly.entity_id
_entity_poly.type
_entity_poly.pdbx_seq_one_letter_code
_entity_poly.pdbx_strand_id
1 'polypeptide(L)'
;MSELSALMFGLLQVVFWIVLIVFGFSWLVSFLFPKNRWLKRMLRSFVRGLFKPIQALFRFFKWLIYKAFTTRPDFNRRRTVIEDCQFTPLELFDEVEEVFQTRHVDQTAISRITRREWHLLSTSRTYLLISFRQSAFIVSAVVLGTSLLITERFTRTPSRLVLIILQVPVLGAVMEHFLVPPTFYREDIYYAFEQSVRSSLREATDLLDARELGELNIVEQQPVLEEFYE
;
A
#
# COMPACT_ATOMS: atom_id res chain seq x y z
N MET A 1 0.66 18.32 -26.35
CA MET A 1 0.01 17.00 -26.16
C MET A 1 1.07 16.02 -25.69
N SER A 2 0.85 15.26 -24.62
CA SER A 2 1.86 14.35 -24.06
C SER A 2 2.03 13.10 -24.94
N GLU A 3 3.21 12.50 -24.99
CA GLU A 3 3.47 11.27 -25.78
C GLU A 3 2.50 10.13 -25.44
N LEU A 4 2.07 10.05 -24.16
CA LEU A 4 1.04 9.13 -23.70
C LEU A 4 -0.32 9.33 -24.39
N SER A 5 -0.70 10.58 -24.65
CA SER A 5 -1.97 10.90 -25.33
C SER A 5 -1.95 10.47 -26.81
N ALA A 6 -0.79 10.57 -27.48
CA ALA A 6 -0.62 10.13 -28.86
C ALA A 6 -0.68 8.59 -28.97
N LEU A 7 -0.03 7.88 -28.05
CA LEU A 7 -0.11 6.41 -27.97
C LEU A 7 -1.53 5.91 -27.70
N MET A 8 -2.25 6.57 -26.77
CA MET A 8 -3.64 6.22 -26.48
C MET A 8 -4.55 6.42 -27.70
N PHE A 9 -4.37 7.51 -28.44
CA PHE A 9 -5.14 7.78 -29.65
C PHE A 9 -4.87 6.76 -30.75
N GLY A 10 -3.60 6.40 -30.96
CA GLY A 10 -3.22 5.36 -31.93
C GLY A 10 -3.83 4.00 -31.60
N LEU A 11 -3.82 3.61 -30.32
CA LEU A 11 -4.42 2.34 -29.86
C LEU A 11 -5.95 2.34 -30.05
N LEU A 12 -6.61 3.46 -29.74
CA LEU A 12 -8.04 3.64 -29.95
C LEU A 12 -8.42 3.54 -31.43
N GLN A 13 -7.62 4.15 -32.31
CA GLN A 13 -7.83 4.12 -33.76
C GLN A 13 -7.69 2.70 -34.32
N VAL A 14 -6.71 1.92 -33.84
CA VAL A 14 -6.57 0.51 -34.23
C VAL A 14 -7.79 -0.30 -33.79
N VAL A 15 -8.25 -0.13 -32.55
CA VAL A 15 -9.46 -0.82 -32.05
C VAL A 15 -10.69 -0.44 -32.88
N PHE A 16 -10.84 0.85 -33.21
CA PHE A 16 -11.93 1.34 -34.05
C PHE A 16 -11.94 0.68 -35.43
N TRP A 17 -10.79 0.61 -36.10
CA TRP A 17 -10.67 -0.07 -37.40
C TRP A 17 -10.98 -1.55 -37.32
N ILE A 18 -10.55 -2.25 -36.26
CA ILE A 18 -10.87 -3.67 -36.06
C ILE A 18 -12.39 -3.85 -35.91
N VAL A 19 -13.05 -3.02 -35.10
CA VAL A 19 -14.51 -3.07 -34.93
C VAL A 19 -15.21 -2.82 -36.27
N LEU A 20 -14.77 -1.80 -37.02
CA LEU A 20 -15.35 -1.43 -38.30
C LEU A 20 -15.17 -2.53 -39.36
N ILE A 21 -14.00 -3.17 -39.42
CA ILE A 21 -13.74 -4.32 -40.30
C ILE A 21 -14.64 -5.50 -39.92
N VAL A 22 -14.77 -5.84 -38.64
CA VAL A 22 -15.62 -6.95 -38.19
C VAL A 22 -17.10 -6.68 -38.50
N PHE A 23 -17.58 -5.47 -38.26
CA PHE A 23 -18.96 -5.07 -38.54
C PHE A 23 -19.23 -5.01 -40.05
N GLY A 24 -18.32 -4.40 -40.82
CA GLY A 24 -18.39 -4.29 -42.27
C GLY A 24 -18.36 -5.65 -42.96
N PHE A 25 -17.49 -6.56 -42.52
CA PHE A 25 -17.41 -7.92 -43.04
C PHE A 25 -18.67 -8.73 -42.68
N SER A 26 -19.22 -8.55 -41.47
CA SER A 26 -20.51 -9.16 -41.08
C SER A 26 -21.66 -8.65 -41.96
N TRP A 27 -21.71 -7.35 -42.23
CA TRP A 27 -22.71 -6.74 -43.12
C TRP A 27 -22.56 -7.26 -44.55
N LEU A 28 -21.34 -7.23 -45.10
CA LEU A 28 -21.01 -7.70 -46.46
C LEU A 28 -21.41 -9.16 -46.67
N VAL A 29 -21.10 -10.04 -45.71
CA VAL A 29 -21.49 -11.47 -45.77
C VAL A 29 -23.02 -11.63 -45.70
N SER A 30 -23.70 -10.81 -44.91
CA SER A 30 -25.17 -10.85 -44.82
C SER A 30 -25.85 -10.35 -46.10
N PHE A 31 -25.23 -9.40 -46.78
CA PHE A 31 -25.69 -8.79 -48.02
C PHE A 31 -25.44 -9.70 -49.24
N LEU A 32 -24.22 -10.23 -49.38
CA LEU A 32 -23.83 -11.09 -50.51
C LEU A 32 -24.41 -12.50 -50.43
N PHE A 33 -24.62 -13.04 -49.23
CA PHE A 33 -25.08 -14.43 -49.04
C PHE A 33 -26.29 -14.53 -48.08
N PRO A 34 -27.45 -13.94 -48.44
CA PRO A 34 -28.59 -13.84 -47.55
C PRO A 34 -29.19 -15.21 -47.16
N LYS A 35 -29.17 -16.19 -48.06
CA LYS A 35 -29.77 -17.53 -47.85
C LYS A 35 -28.80 -18.59 -47.26
N ASN A 36 -27.49 -18.34 -47.24
CA ASN A 36 -26.52 -19.36 -46.83
C ASN A 36 -26.35 -19.42 -45.30
N ARG A 37 -27.13 -20.29 -44.64
CA ARG A 37 -27.10 -20.47 -43.17
C ARG A 37 -25.76 -21.00 -42.66
N TRP A 38 -25.02 -21.76 -43.47
CA TRP A 38 -23.73 -22.34 -43.08
C TRP A 38 -22.65 -21.26 -42.95
N LEU A 39 -22.56 -20.37 -43.95
CA LEU A 39 -21.62 -19.25 -43.94
C LEU A 39 -21.85 -18.31 -42.74
N LYS A 40 -23.13 -18.03 -42.43
CA LYS A 40 -23.52 -17.24 -41.24
C LYS A 40 -23.20 -17.92 -39.91
N ARG A 41 -23.12 -19.27 -39.86
CA ARG A 41 -22.68 -20.01 -38.66
C ARG A 41 -21.17 -20.00 -38.53
N MET A 42 -20.43 -20.24 -39.61
CA MET A 42 -18.96 -20.16 -39.62
C MET A 42 -18.50 -18.78 -39.18
N LEU A 43 -19.07 -17.71 -39.75
CA LEU A 43 -18.68 -16.35 -39.39
C LEU A 43 -18.93 -16.05 -37.91
N ARG A 44 -20.10 -16.42 -37.38
CA ARG A 44 -20.40 -16.27 -35.94
C ARG A 44 -19.51 -17.12 -35.05
N SER A 45 -19.03 -18.26 -35.52
CA SER A 45 -18.09 -19.10 -34.77
C SER A 45 -16.70 -18.49 -34.79
N PHE A 46 -16.25 -17.97 -35.94
CA PHE A 46 -14.97 -17.29 -36.10
C PHE A 46 -14.88 -16.02 -35.27
N VAL A 47 -15.90 -15.15 -35.34
CA VAL A 47 -16.00 -13.95 -34.50
C VAL A 47 -15.97 -14.32 -33.02
N ARG A 48 -16.78 -15.32 -32.58
CA ARG A 48 -16.73 -15.79 -31.19
C ARG A 48 -15.36 -16.35 -30.81
N GLY A 49 -14.67 -17.06 -31.70
CA GLY A 49 -13.32 -17.55 -31.50
C GLY A 49 -12.30 -16.41 -31.30
N LEU A 50 -12.41 -15.34 -32.08
CA LEU A 50 -11.54 -14.16 -32.00
C LEU A 50 -11.77 -13.34 -30.72
N PHE A 51 -13.01 -13.27 -30.24
CA PHE A 51 -13.35 -12.52 -29.02
C PHE A 51 -13.02 -13.27 -27.72
N LYS A 52 -12.98 -14.60 -27.72
CA LYS A 52 -12.61 -15.41 -26.54
C LYS A 52 -11.25 -15.02 -25.90
N PRO A 53 -10.14 -14.90 -26.65
CA PRO A 53 -8.85 -14.49 -26.07
C PRO A 53 -8.89 -13.04 -25.57
N ILE A 54 -9.59 -12.15 -26.28
CA ILE A 54 -9.75 -10.74 -25.86
C ILE A 54 -10.52 -10.67 -24.52
N GLN A 55 -11.59 -11.45 -24.37
CA GLN A 55 -12.33 -11.54 -23.10
C GLN A 55 -11.52 -12.16 -21.97
N ALA A 56 -10.65 -13.13 -22.27
CA ALA A 56 -9.73 -13.69 -21.28
C ALA A 56 -8.70 -12.64 -20.84
N LEU A 57 -8.13 -11.89 -21.79
CA LEU A 57 -7.20 -10.81 -21.54
C LEU A 57 -7.84 -9.69 -20.71
N PHE A 58 -9.06 -9.27 -21.05
CA PHE A 58 -9.79 -8.26 -20.29
C PHE A 58 -10.11 -8.73 -18.86
N ARG A 59 -10.51 -10.00 -18.69
CA ARG A 59 -10.70 -10.59 -17.35
C ARG A 59 -9.39 -10.60 -16.54
N PHE A 60 -8.28 -10.93 -17.18
CA PHE A 60 -6.95 -10.89 -16.57
C PHE A 60 -6.58 -9.46 -16.14
N PHE A 61 -6.74 -8.46 -17.02
CA PHE A 61 -6.47 -7.05 -16.67
C PHE A 61 -7.40 -6.53 -15.58
N LYS A 62 -8.69 -6.84 -15.65
CA LYS A 62 -9.64 -6.47 -14.59
C LYS A 62 -9.25 -7.09 -13.25
N TRP A 63 -8.84 -8.35 -13.25
CA TRP A 63 -8.32 -9.03 -12.07
C TRP A 63 -7.01 -8.40 -11.56
N LEU A 64 -6.09 -8.05 -12.46
CA LEU A 64 -4.83 -7.38 -12.14
C LEU A 64 -5.08 -6.01 -11.49
N ILE A 65 -5.95 -5.19 -12.09
CA ILE A 65 -6.35 -3.89 -11.54
C ILE A 65 -6.98 -4.08 -10.17
N TYR A 66 -7.95 -5.01 -10.05
CA TYR A 66 -8.59 -5.29 -8.77
C TYR A 66 -7.57 -5.70 -7.70
N LYS A 67 -6.61 -6.58 -8.02
CA LYS A 67 -5.54 -6.99 -7.10
C LYS A 67 -4.56 -5.86 -6.79
N ALA A 68 -4.21 -5.02 -7.75
CA ALA A 68 -3.32 -3.87 -7.52
C ALA A 68 -3.92 -2.89 -6.50
N PHE A 69 -5.24 -2.69 -6.54
CA PHE A 69 -5.94 -1.81 -5.58
C PHE A 69 -6.32 -2.50 -4.26
N THR A 70 -6.42 -3.83 -4.21
CA THR A 70 -6.85 -4.56 -3.01
C THR A 70 -5.73 -5.21 -2.22
N THR A 71 -4.54 -5.37 -2.80
CA THR A 71 -3.39 -5.95 -2.08
C THR A 71 -2.86 -4.93 -1.09
N ARG A 72 -3.13 -5.16 0.19
CA ARG A 72 -2.55 -4.37 1.27
C ARG A 72 -1.17 -4.95 1.60
N PRO A 73 -0.15 -4.10 1.86
CA PRO A 73 1.10 -4.60 2.40
C PRO A 73 0.81 -5.31 3.72
N ASP A 74 1.41 -6.48 3.91
CA ASP A 74 1.27 -7.19 5.17
C ASP A 74 2.05 -6.42 6.24
N PHE A 75 1.37 -6.12 7.35
CA PHE A 75 1.95 -5.39 8.47
C PHE A 75 2.05 -6.34 9.63
N ASN A 76 3.27 -6.64 10.08
CA ASN A 76 3.43 -7.27 11.37
C ASN A 76 3.02 -6.25 12.44
N ARG A 77 1.86 -6.46 13.05
CA ARG A 77 1.23 -5.53 13.99
C ARG A 77 1.42 -6.04 15.41
N ARG A 78 2.04 -5.22 16.25
CA ARG A 78 2.08 -5.44 17.70
C ARG A 78 1.31 -4.33 18.41
N ARG A 79 0.67 -4.68 19.52
CA ARG A 79 -0.02 -3.74 20.39
C ARG A 79 0.48 -3.93 21.81
N THR A 80 0.75 -2.82 22.46
CA THR A 80 1.11 -2.75 23.88
C THR A 80 0.21 -1.71 24.49
N VAL A 81 -0.41 -2.05 25.62
CA VAL A 81 -1.22 -1.12 26.41
C VAL A 81 -0.41 -0.82 27.66
N ILE A 82 -0.23 0.46 27.94
CA ILE A 82 0.34 0.95 29.19
C ILE A 82 -0.83 1.55 29.97
N GLU A 83 -1.05 1.04 31.17
CA GLU A 83 -2.06 1.56 32.09
C GLU A 83 -1.45 2.69 32.92
N ASP A 84 -2.27 3.67 33.32
CA ASP A 84 -1.87 4.80 34.18
C ASP A 84 -0.69 5.63 33.65
N CYS A 85 -0.70 5.88 32.34
CA CYS A 85 0.35 6.63 31.65
C CYS A 85 0.22 8.13 31.92
N GLN A 86 1.31 8.76 32.36
CA GLN A 86 1.37 10.20 32.69
C GLN A 86 2.09 11.06 31.64
N PHE A 87 2.44 10.47 30.48
CA PHE A 87 3.11 11.17 29.38
C PHE A 87 2.29 11.16 28.08
N THR A 88 2.54 12.14 27.23
CA THR A 88 1.79 12.33 25.98
C THR A 88 2.34 11.44 24.85
N PRO A 89 1.53 11.12 23.82
CA PRO A 89 2.01 10.46 22.61
C PRO A 89 3.18 11.17 21.92
N LEU A 90 3.25 12.50 22.02
CA LEU A 90 4.29 13.32 21.39
C LEU A 90 5.59 13.22 22.16
N GLU A 91 5.54 13.30 23.49
CA GLU A 91 6.72 13.10 24.36
C GLU A 91 7.31 11.70 24.16
N LEU A 92 6.46 10.68 24.02
CA LEU A 92 6.91 9.36 23.64
C LEU A 92 7.66 9.36 22.30
N PHE A 93 7.16 10.08 21.29
CA PHE A 93 7.85 10.13 20.00
C PHE A 93 9.17 10.89 20.09
N ASP A 94 9.22 12.00 20.85
CA ASP A 94 10.45 12.77 21.07
C ASP A 94 11.53 11.89 21.74
N GLU A 95 11.17 11.18 22.82
CA GLU A 95 12.10 10.31 23.54
C GLU A 95 12.52 9.10 22.68
N VAL A 96 11.61 8.51 21.90
CA VAL A 96 11.97 7.43 20.96
C VAL A 96 12.95 7.91 19.90
N GLU A 97 12.77 9.12 19.38
CA GLU A 97 13.69 9.70 18.40
C GLU A 97 15.07 9.93 19.00
N GLU A 98 15.16 10.48 20.20
CA GLU A 98 16.42 10.69 20.90
C GLU A 98 17.15 9.37 21.17
N VAL A 99 16.44 8.42 21.79
CA VAL A 99 16.95 7.09 22.15
C VAL A 99 17.33 6.29 20.90
N PHE A 100 16.62 6.45 19.77
CA PHE A 100 17.00 5.80 18.52
C PHE A 100 18.21 6.47 17.85
N GLN A 101 18.35 7.79 17.93
CA GLN A 101 19.49 8.52 17.36
C GLN A 101 20.83 8.13 18.02
N THR A 102 20.84 7.82 19.32
CA THR A 102 22.04 7.34 20.01
C THR A 102 22.60 6.03 19.44
N ARG A 103 21.76 5.22 18.78
CA ARG A 103 22.15 3.91 18.22
C ARG A 103 22.90 4.02 16.88
N HIS A 104 23.02 5.22 16.30
CA HIS A 104 23.78 5.49 15.06
C HIS A 104 23.54 4.48 13.93
N VAL A 105 22.28 4.14 13.65
CA VAL A 105 21.96 3.24 12.54
C VAL A 105 22.07 4.00 11.22
N ASP A 106 23.04 3.64 10.38
CA ASP A 106 23.23 4.28 9.08
C ASP A 106 22.00 4.10 8.16
N GLN A 107 21.77 5.08 7.27
CA GLN A 107 20.71 5.04 6.25
C GLN A 107 19.27 4.97 6.79
N THR A 108 19.05 5.42 8.02
CA THR A 108 17.69 5.59 8.57
C THR A 108 17.18 7.00 8.32
N ALA A 109 15.91 7.11 7.94
CA ALA A 109 15.21 8.39 7.91
C ALA A 109 14.00 8.33 8.86
N ILE A 110 13.99 9.24 9.82
CA ILE A 110 12.91 9.44 10.77
C ILE A 110 12.02 10.56 10.24
N SER A 111 10.72 10.36 10.30
CA SER A 111 9.74 11.37 9.88
C SER A 111 8.46 11.25 10.69
N ARG A 112 7.81 12.38 10.95
CA ARG A 112 6.48 12.43 11.54
C ARG A 112 5.46 12.64 10.44
N ILE A 113 4.44 11.79 10.39
CA ILE A 113 3.36 11.90 9.42
C ILE A 113 2.07 12.13 10.16
N THR A 114 1.42 13.25 9.89
CA THR A 114 0.09 13.54 10.41
C THR A 114 -0.95 13.11 9.36
N ARG A 115 -1.91 12.27 9.76
CA ARG A 115 -3.03 11.87 8.89
C ARG A 115 -4.37 12.06 9.58
N ARG A 116 -5.37 12.46 8.78
CA ARG A 116 -6.78 12.42 9.17
C ARG A 116 -7.31 11.00 8.94
N GLU A 117 -7.79 10.34 9.98
CA GLU A 117 -8.13 8.90 9.92
C GLU A 117 -9.53 8.60 9.36
N TRP A 118 -10.53 9.47 9.60
CA TRP A 118 -11.93 9.09 9.34
C TRP A 118 -12.62 9.92 8.24
N HIS A 119 -12.74 11.24 8.41
CA HIS A 119 -13.44 12.17 7.51
C HIS A 119 -12.78 13.56 7.47
N LEU A 120 -13.28 14.47 6.61
CA LEU A 120 -12.81 15.86 6.53
C LEU A 120 -12.81 16.60 7.88
N LEU A 121 -13.69 16.18 8.80
CA LEU A 121 -13.87 16.69 10.16
C LEU A 121 -13.23 15.79 11.26
N SER A 122 -12.45 14.78 10.88
CA SER A 122 -11.83 13.85 11.82
C SER A 122 -10.57 14.42 12.44
N THR A 123 -10.33 14.05 13.70
CA THR A 123 -9.10 14.35 14.42
C THR A 123 -7.88 13.87 13.64
N SER A 124 -6.85 14.70 13.66
CA SER A 124 -5.57 14.37 13.05
C SER A 124 -4.75 13.53 14.02
N ARG A 125 -4.05 12.51 13.50
CA ARG A 125 -3.17 11.67 14.31
C ARG A 125 -1.76 11.74 13.74
N THR A 126 -0.81 12.01 14.62
CA THR A 126 0.62 11.97 14.31
C THR A 126 1.15 10.56 14.47
N TYR A 127 1.94 10.13 13.50
CA TYR A 127 2.61 8.84 13.46
C TYR A 127 4.10 9.06 13.36
N LEU A 128 4.88 8.28 14.11
CA LEU A 128 6.32 8.23 13.96
C LEU A 128 6.67 7.15 12.92
N LEU A 129 7.28 7.57 11.82
CA LEU A 129 7.75 6.69 10.75
C LEU A 129 9.29 6.66 10.76
N ILE A 130 9.84 5.49 11.05
CA ILE A 130 11.27 5.21 10.94
C ILE A 130 11.46 4.32 9.73
N SER A 131 12.11 4.85 8.70
CA SER A 131 12.36 4.15 7.45
C SER A 131 13.82 3.73 7.34
N PHE A 132 14.03 2.53 6.82
CA PHE A 132 15.35 1.97 6.59
C PHE A 132 15.34 1.14 5.31
N ARG A 133 16.08 1.59 4.30
CA ARG A 133 16.15 0.96 2.97
C ARG A 133 14.75 0.70 2.38
N GLN A 134 14.38 -0.58 2.23
CA GLN A 134 13.09 -1.04 1.70
C GLN A 134 12.17 -1.54 2.84
N SER A 135 12.28 -0.93 4.01
CA SER A 135 11.45 -1.24 5.17
C SER A 135 11.01 0.03 5.88
N ALA A 136 9.86 -0.06 6.53
CA ALA A 136 9.27 1.02 7.29
C ALA A 136 8.72 0.47 8.61
N PHE A 137 9.07 1.14 9.70
CA PHE A 137 8.53 0.91 11.02
C PHE A 137 7.66 2.12 11.39
N ILE A 138 6.39 1.86 11.71
CA ILE A 138 5.42 2.90 12.06
C ILE A 138 5.02 2.68 13.52
N VAL A 139 5.25 3.68 14.34
CA VAL A 139 4.74 3.75 15.71
C VAL A 139 3.55 4.70 15.73
N SER A 140 2.49 4.26 16.40
CA SER A 140 1.34 5.11 16.71
C SER A 140 0.98 4.91 18.17
N ALA A 141 0.79 6.01 18.90
CA ALA A 141 0.26 6.00 20.25
C ALA A 141 -1.12 6.67 20.24
N VAL A 142 -2.02 6.25 21.14
CA VAL A 142 -3.34 6.85 21.34
C VAL A 142 -3.67 6.74 22.82
N VAL A 143 -4.08 7.86 23.40
CA VAL A 143 -4.58 7.93 24.77
C VAL A 143 -6.04 7.51 24.79
N LEU A 144 -6.41 6.61 25.69
CA LEU A 144 -7.77 6.13 25.95
C LEU A 144 -8.02 6.17 27.45
N GLY A 145 -8.59 7.27 27.94
CA GLY A 145 -8.73 7.50 29.38
C GLY A 145 -7.36 7.64 30.04
N THR A 146 -7.07 6.80 31.05
CA THR A 146 -5.77 6.73 31.72
C THR A 146 -4.76 5.79 31.03
N SER A 147 -5.19 5.08 29.99
CA SER A 147 -4.34 4.12 29.29
C SER A 147 -3.78 4.67 27.98
N LEU A 148 -2.53 4.32 27.67
CA LEU A 148 -1.88 4.61 26.39
C LEU A 148 -1.79 3.33 25.56
N LEU A 149 -2.46 3.32 24.41
CA LEU A 149 -2.36 2.25 23.43
C LEU A 149 -1.25 2.57 22.43
N ILE A 150 -0.16 1.82 22.51
CA ILE A 150 0.93 1.85 21.53
C ILE A 150 0.70 0.74 20.51
N THR A 151 0.60 1.11 19.24
CA THR A 151 0.54 0.19 18.11
C THR A 151 1.78 0.36 17.25
N GLU A 152 2.52 -0.72 17.10
CA GLU A 152 3.67 -0.84 16.22
C GLU A 152 3.27 -1.56 14.95
N ARG A 153 3.77 -1.10 13.80
CA ARG A 153 3.60 -1.77 12.52
C ARG A 153 4.93 -1.80 11.79
N PHE A 154 5.42 -3.00 11.52
CA PHE A 154 6.57 -3.19 10.64
C PHE A 154 6.10 -3.66 9.27
N THR A 155 6.63 -3.06 8.22
CA THR A 155 6.40 -3.50 6.85
C THR A 155 7.69 -3.52 6.06
N ARG A 156 7.86 -4.59 5.28
CA ARG A 156 8.87 -4.65 4.21
C ARG A 156 8.19 -4.04 2.99
N THR A 157 8.67 -2.89 2.54
CA THR A 157 8.13 -2.18 1.39
C THR A 157 8.97 -2.51 0.16
N PRO A 158 8.66 -3.56 -0.61
CA PRO A 158 9.28 -3.72 -1.91
C PRO A 158 8.89 -2.54 -2.81
N SER A 159 9.71 -2.28 -3.84
CA SER A 159 9.42 -1.21 -4.78
C SER A 159 8.03 -1.39 -5.42
N ARG A 160 7.34 -0.28 -5.72
CA ARG A 160 5.97 -0.32 -6.30
C ARG A 160 5.89 -1.17 -7.57
N LEU A 161 6.96 -1.22 -8.35
CA LEU A 161 7.06 -2.05 -9.56
C LEU A 161 7.14 -3.54 -9.24
N VAL A 162 7.90 -3.92 -8.20
CA VAL A 162 8.02 -5.31 -7.74
C VAL A 162 6.67 -5.82 -7.24
N LEU A 163 5.89 -4.98 -6.53
CA LEU A 163 4.52 -5.33 -6.11
C LEU A 163 3.59 -5.64 -7.27
N ILE A 164 3.69 -4.88 -8.37
CA ILE A 164 2.86 -5.09 -9.57
C ILE A 164 3.27 -6.39 -10.29
N ILE A 165 4.57 -6.66 -10.36
CA ILE A 165 5.12 -7.85 -11.04
C ILE A 165 4.81 -9.14 -10.25
N LEU A 166 4.91 -9.11 -8.91
CA LEU A 166 4.58 -10.24 -8.02
C LEU A 166 3.11 -10.69 -8.13
N GLN A 167 2.20 -9.79 -8.51
CA GLN A 167 0.77 -10.11 -8.64
C GLN A 167 0.42 -10.87 -9.93
N VAL A 168 1.32 -10.94 -10.91
CA VAL A 168 1.08 -11.74 -12.13
C VAL A 168 1.32 -13.21 -11.79
N PRO A 169 0.30 -14.08 -11.82
CA PRO A 169 0.48 -15.50 -11.54
C PRO A 169 1.45 -16.07 -12.57
N VAL A 170 2.43 -16.85 -12.12
CA VAL A 170 3.61 -17.34 -12.88
C VAL A 170 4.76 -16.34 -12.96
N LEU A 171 4.56 -15.14 -13.53
CA LEU A 171 5.66 -14.16 -13.67
C LEU A 171 6.16 -13.70 -12.30
N GLY A 172 5.27 -13.54 -11.32
CA GLY A 172 5.61 -13.19 -9.95
C GLY A 172 6.47 -14.25 -9.28
N ALA A 173 6.10 -15.53 -9.38
CA ALA A 173 6.85 -16.64 -8.79
C ALA A 173 8.25 -16.80 -9.41
N VAL A 174 8.37 -16.60 -10.72
CA VAL A 174 9.66 -16.63 -11.41
C VAL A 174 10.51 -15.42 -11.01
N MET A 175 9.95 -14.22 -11.03
CA MET A 175 10.69 -13.00 -10.71
C MET A 175 11.09 -12.91 -9.23
N GLU A 176 10.27 -13.41 -8.31
CA GLU A 176 10.62 -13.52 -6.90
C GLU A 176 11.87 -14.37 -6.70
N HIS A 177 11.97 -15.50 -7.40
CA HIS A 177 13.13 -16.38 -7.35
C HIS A 177 14.40 -15.75 -7.96
N PHE A 178 14.27 -14.94 -9.02
CA PHE A 178 15.42 -14.39 -9.75
C PHE A 178 15.86 -12.97 -9.33
N LEU A 179 14.95 -12.06 -9.01
CA LEU A 179 15.26 -10.64 -8.79
C LEU A 179 15.36 -10.23 -7.33
N VAL A 180 14.69 -10.95 -6.44
CA VAL A 180 14.69 -10.67 -5.00
C VAL A 180 15.00 -11.96 -4.26
N PRO A 181 16.20 -12.55 -4.43
CA PRO A 181 16.56 -13.69 -3.61
C PRO A 181 16.40 -13.25 -2.14
N PRO A 182 15.57 -13.95 -1.33
CA PRO A 182 15.49 -13.73 0.10
C PRO A 182 16.80 -14.24 0.68
N THR A 183 17.84 -13.41 0.56
CA THR A 183 19.13 -13.71 1.17
C THR A 183 18.93 -13.65 2.68
N PHE A 184 19.38 -14.68 3.39
CA PHE A 184 19.34 -14.72 4.86
C PHE A 184 19.87 -13.41 5.47
N TYR A 185 20.96 -12.89 4.91
CA TYR A 185 21.54 -11.59 5.28
C TYR A 185 20.54 -10.43 5.25
N ARG A 186 19.68 -10.35 4.23
CA ARG A 186 18.69 -9.29 4.10
C ARG A 186 17.58 -9.43 5.14
N GLU A 187 17.16 -10.66 5.42
CA GLU A 187 16.17 -10.92 6.46
C GLU A 187 16.71 -10.59 7.84
N ASP A 188 17.94 -10.99 8.13
CA ASP A 188 18.64 -10.73 9.40
C ASP A 188 18.79 -9.23 9.64
N ILE A 189 19.17 -8.46 8.61
CA ILE A 189 19.25 -7.00 8.72
C ILE A 189 17.90 -6.38 9.06
N TYR A 190 16.82 -6.80 8.39
CA TYR A 190 15.50 -6.23 8.67
C TYR A 190 14.99 -6.63 10.04
N TYR A 191 15.26 -7.86 10.46
CA TYR A 191 14.94 -8.31 11.80
C TYR A 191 15.73 -7.53 12.86
N ALA A 192 17.04 -7.33 12.65
CA ALA A 192 17.88 -6.52 13.53
C ALA A 192 17.39 -5.07 13.61
N PHE A 193 16.99 -4.48 12.49
CA PHE A 193 16.39 -3.14 12.45
C PHE A 193 15.06 -3.10 13.22
N GLU A 194 14.16 -4.05 12.99
CA GLU A 194 12.88 -4.17 13.70
C GLU A 194 13.09 -4.29 15.22
N GLN A 195 14.04 -5.12 15.66
CA GLN A 195 14.40 -5.28 17.07
C GLN A 195 15.05 -4.02 17.64
N SER A 196 15.91 -3.36 16.87
CA SER A 196 16.54 -2.10 17.28
C SER A 196 15.47 -1.05 17.59
N VAL A 197 14.55 -0.78 16.65
CA VAL A 197 13.48 0.20 16.85
C VAL A 197 12.62 -0.16 18.06
N ARG A 198 12.23 -1.44 18.20
CA ARG A 198 11.47 -1.93 19.36
C ARG A 198 12.20 -1.75 20.68
N SER A 199 13.51 -1.98 20.71
CA SER A 199 14.30 -1.80 21.92
C SER A 199 14.32 -0.33 22.34
N SER A 200 14.48 0.61 21.39
CA SER A 200 14.38 2.05 21.65
C SER A 200 12.99 2.46 22.11
N LEU A 201 11.94 1.85 21.56
CA LEU A 201 10.58 2.12 22.00
C LEU A 201 10.35 1.72 23.45
N ARG A 202 10.85 0.54 23.85
CA ARG A 202 10.76 0.07 25.24
C ARG A 202 11.60 0.92 26.18
N GLU A 203 12.82 1.23 25.79
CA GLU A 203 13.71 2.08 26.59
C GLU A 203 13.11 3.49 26.77
N ALA A 204 12.56 4.09 25.72
CA ALA A 204 11.86 5.37 25.82
C ALA A 204 10.63 5.30 26.74
N THR A 205 9.84 4.23 26.66
CA THR A 205 8.72 4.06 27.61
C THR A 205 9.20 3.90 29.05
N ASP A 206 10.27 3.15 29.28
CA ASP A 206 10.81 2.92 30.62
C ASP A 206 11.41 4.23 31.20
N LEU A 207 12.05 5.06 30.37
CA LEU A 207 12.59 6.37 30.76
C LEU A 207 11.48 7.37 31.11
N LEU A 208 10.39 7.36 30.35
CA LEU A 208 9.25 8.24 30.62
C LEU A 208 8.46 7.79 31.85
N ASP A 209 8.29 6.48 32.05
CA ASP A 209 7.66 5.92 33.25
C ASP A 209 8.48 6.23 34.51
N ALA A 210 9.82 6.12 34.42
CA ALA A 210 10.73 6.48 35.51
C ALA A 210 10.77 7.99 35.83
N ARG A 211 10.30 8.86 34.93
CA ARG A 211 10.36 10.32 35.12
C ARG A 211 9.27 10.90 36.02
N GLU A 212 8.29 10.12 36.51
CA GLU A 212 7.13 10.62 37.30
C GLU A 212 6.66 12.00 36.80
N LEU A 213 6.35 12.08 35.50
CA LEU A 213 5.90 13.32 34.87
C LEU A 213 4.54 13.70 35.46
N GLY A 214 4.41 14.94 35.95
CA GLY A 214 3.20 15.42 36.61
C GLY A 214 1.92 15.27 35.76
N GLU A 215 0.76 15.28 36.42
CA GLU A 215 -0.56 15.02 35.82
C GLU A 215 -0.75 15.67 34.43
N LEU A 216 -1.03 14.82 33.43
CA LEU A 216 -1.30 15.21 32.05
C LEU A 216 -2.39 16.29 31.96
N ASN A 217 -2.10 17.37 31.23
CA ASN A 217 -3.08 18.44 31.00
C ASN A 217 -4.22 17.91 30.10
N ILE A 218 -5.45 18.35 30.34
CA ILE A 218 -6.67 17.84 29.67
C ILE A 218 -6.56 17.97 28.12
N VAL A 219 -5.79 18.94 27.64
CA VAL A 219 -5.52 19.19 26.21
C VAL A 219 -4.63 18.11 25.59
N GLU A 220 -3.72 17.51 26.36
CA GLU A 220 -2.77 16.50 25.90
C GLU A 220 -3.33 15.07 25.98
N GLN A 221 -4.30 14.86 26.88
CA GLN A 221 -5.08 13.63 26.96
C GLN A 221 -6.04 13.49 25.77
N GLN A 222 -6.41 14.60 25.14
CA GLN A 222 -7.29 14.60 23.98
C GLN A 222 -6.47 14.47 22.69
N PRO A 223 -6.94 13.68 21.71
CA PRO A 223 -6.35 13.73 20.38
C PRO A 223 -6.53 15.16 19.85
N VAL A 224 -5.48 15.78 19.27
CA VAL A 224 -5.46 17.20 18.86
C VAL A 224 -6.71 17.56 18.03
N LEU A 225 -7.72 18.09 18.70
CA LEU A 225 -8.93 18.69 18.15
C LEU A 225 -8.70 20.20 18.07
N GLU A 226 -7.64 20.61 17.36
CA GLU A 226 -7.52 22.00 16.94
C GLU A 226 -8.74 22.31 16.05
N GLU A 227 -9.52 23.34 16.44
CA GLU A 227 -10.57 24.04 15.65
C GLU A 227 -12.07 23.69 15.84
N PHE A 228 -12.55 23.24 17.01
CA PHE A 228 -14.01 23.14 17.23
C PHE A 228 -14.59 23.89 18.45
N TYR A 229 -13.81 24.76 19.10
CA TYR A 229 -14.31 25.64 20.17
C TYR A 229 -13.85 27.10 20.01
N GLU A 230 -14.06 27.67 18.82
CA GLU A 230 -14.29 29.11 18.65
C GLU A 230 -15.64 29.34 17.95
#